data_AF-A0A8J7VYE2-F1
#
_entry.id   AF-A0A8J7VYE2-F1
#
_cell.length_a   1.000
_cell.length_b   1.000
_cell.length_c   1.000
_cell.angle_alpha   90.00
_cell.angle_beta   90.00
_cell.angle_gamma   90.00
#
_symmetry.space_group_name_H-M   'P 1'
#
loop_
_entity.id
_entity.type
_entity.pdbx_description
1 polymer ?
#
loop_
_entity_poly.entity_id
_entity_poly.type
_entity_poly.pdbx_seq_one_letter_code
_entity_poly.pdbx_strand_id
1 'polypeptide(L)'
;MAKLTSIQLEKLMGPRPESFIKVPFRLGEEEVILKVKSYLTIQEISDIVDGTVEGCFSEQGYAPEYRNLVFAWKVIDVMTDLPLPVTKDKQIDFLILYEWSVRMDLISGIMGADETLYSTIKNLQSYIDEKLEYRKQLSLRSSKSEELSERIFLLFGKAAETIDQITAKIRELDPQELEALIRQAAISMK
;
A
#
# COMPACT_ATOMS: atom_id res chain seq x y z
N MET A 1 -2.58 7.86 -24.89
CA MET A 1 -1.86 8.66 -23.87
C MET A 1 -1.13 9.79 -24.58
N ALA A 2 -1.28 11.03 -24.12
CA ALA A 2 -0.49 12.15 -24.61
C ALA A 2 0.99 11.93 -24.27
N LYS A 3 1.90 12.15 -25.22
CA LYS A 3 3.35 12.03 -25.00
C LYS A 3 3.90 13.41 -24.66
N LEU A 4 4.64 13.52 -23.56
CA LEU A 4 5.36 14.72 -23.14
C LEU A 4 6.85 14.59 -23.50
N THR A 5 7.48 15.69 -23.90
CA THR A 5 8.94 15.75 -24.06
C THR A 5 9.63 15.89 -22.71
N SER A 6 10.92 15.55 -22.62
CA SER A 6 11.72 15.74 -21.39
C SER A 6 11.68 17.19 -20.90
N ILE A 7 11.75 18.15 -21.82
CA ILE A 7 11.67 19.60 -21.51
C ILE A 7 10.27 19.99 -20.99
N GLN A 8 9.20 19.40 -21.54
CA GLN A 8 7.84 19.64 -21.03
C GLN A 8 7.64 19.03 -19.64
N LEU A 9 8.22 17.86 -19.40
CA LEU A 9 8.24 17.22 -18.10
C LEU A 9 9.02 18.05 -17.09
N GLU A 10 10.23 18.50 -17.42
CA GLU A 10 11.05 19.38 -16.57
C GLU A 10 10.35 20.70 -16.25
N LYS A 11 9.58 21.27 -17.17
CA LYS A 11 8.75 22.47 -16.89
C LYS A 11 7.59 22.19 -15.94
N LEU A 12 7.00 20.99 -16.00
CA LEU A 12 5.94 20.57 -15.07
C LEU A 12 6.51 20.20 -13.69
N MET A 13 7.73 19.68 -13.65
CA MET A 13 8.46 19.28 -12.44
C MET A 13 9.31 20.41 -11.85
N GLY A 14 9.48 21.52 -12.57
CA GLY A 14 10.29 22.65 -12.14
C GLY A 14 9.74 23.27 -10.86
N PRO A 15 10.59 23.96 -10.08
CA PRO A 15 10.17 24.60 -8.85
C PRO A 15 9.03 25.58 -9.14
N ARG A 16 7.85 25.30 -8.56
CA ARG A 16 6.75 26.25 -8.55
C ARG A 16 7.13 27.41 -7.63
N PRO A 17 6.69 28.65 -7.90
CA PRO A 17 6.89 29.72 -6.94
C PRO A 17 6.37 29.26 -5.58
N GLU A 18 7.19 29.37 -4.54
CA GLU A 18 6.80 29.07 -3.17
C GLU A 18 5.66 30.02 -2.79
N SER A 19 4.41 29.57 -2.98
CA SER A 19 3.24 30.26 -2.49
C SER A 19 2.82 29.59 -1.19
N PHE A 20 3.06 30.31 -0.11
CA PHE A 20 2.56 29.97 1.21
C PHE A 20 1.24 30.69 1.44
N ILE A 21 0.25 29.96 1.90
CA ILE A 21 -1.02 30.49 2.39
C ILE A 21 -0.93 30.57 3.90
N LYS A 22 -1.29 31.73 4.46
CA LYS A 22 -1.33 31.94 5.90
C LYS A 22 -2.67 31.47 6.44
N VAL A 23 -2.64 30.43 7.26
CA VAL A 23 -3.83 29.81 7.86
C VAL A 23 -3.83 30.14 9.36
N PRO A 24 -4.77 30.97 9.85
CA PRO A 24 -4.95 31.13 11.29
C PRO A 24 -5.48 29.81 11.86
N PHE A 25 -4.83 29.30 12.90
CA PHE A 25 -5.18 28.04 13.51
C PHE A 25 -5.07 28.13 15.03
N ARG A 26 -5.95 27.43 15.74
CA ARG A 26 -5.97 27.43 17.20
C ARG A 26 -5.40 26.12 17.73
N LEU A 27 -4.24 26.18 18.38
CA LEU A 27 -3.63 25.05 19.07
C LEU A 27 -3.92 25.17 20.56
N GLY A 28 -5.02 24.56 21.00
CA GLY A 28 -5.49 24.68 22.38
C GLY A 28 -5.99 26.10 22.66
N GLU A 29 -5.30 26.82 23.55
CA GLU A 29 -5.63 28.20 23.89
C GLU A 29 -4.89 29.24 23.02
N GLU A 30 -3.85 28.81 22.30
CA GLU A 30 -3.00 29.69 21.50
C GLU A 30 -3.50 29.82 20.06
N GLU A 31 -3.47 31.04 19.52
CA GLU A 31 -3.68 31.29 18.09
C GLU A 31 -2.32 31.42 17.39
N VAL A 32 -2.11 30.59 16.38
CA VAL A 32 -0.91 30.57 15.54
C VAL A 32 -1.30 30.85 14.09
N ILE A 33 -0.39 31.47 13.34
CA ILE A 33 -0.56 31.64 11.89
C ILE A 33 0.38 30.66 11.20
N LEU A 34 -0.19 29.58 10.68
CA LEU A 34 0.55 28.56 9.94
C LEU A 34 0.86 29.06 8.54
N LYS A 35 2.08 28.86 8.06
CA LYS A 35 2.41 28.99 6.64
C LYS A 35 2.29 27.63 5.99
N VAL A 36 1.30 27.48 5.12
CA VAL A 36 1.03 26.22 4.43
C VAL A 36 1.41 26.35 2.96
N LYS A 37 2.28 25.47 2.46
CA LYS A 37 2.59 25.35 1.04
C LYS A 37 1.33 24.98 0.26
N SER A 38 0.96 25.83 -0.70
CA SER A 38 -0.21 25.58 -1.55
C SER A 38 0.09 24.73 -2.78
N TYR A 39 1.37 24.55 -3.10
CA TYR A 39 1.82 23.69 -4.19
C TYR A 39 2.96 22.80 -3.70
N LEU A 40 2.94 21.56 -4.20
CA LEU A 40 3.93 20.54 -3.88
C LEU A 40 4.65 20.12 -5.15
N THR A 41 5.92 19.83 -5.01
CA THR A 41 6.71 19.11 -6.01
C THR A 41 6.26 17.66 -6.08
N ILE A 42 6.63 16.96 -7.17
CA ILE A 42 6.34 15.52 -7.30
C ILE A 42 6.99 14.73 -6.16
N GLN A 43 8.19 15.11 -5.74
CA GLN A 43 8.89 14.45 -4.64
C GLN A 43 8.11 14.59 -3.33
N GLU A 44 7.67 15.81 -2.98
CA GLU A 44 6.87 16.05 -1.78
C GLU A 44 5.52 15.31 -1.81
N ILE A 45 4.86 15.25 -2.97
CA ILE A 45 3.66 14.43 -3.15
C ILE A 45 3.98 12.96 -2.88
N SER A 46 5.07 12.44 -3.46
CA SER A 46 5.52 11.07 -3.25
C SER A 46 5.81 10.79 -1.78
N ASP A 47 6.50 11.70 -1.09
CA ASP A 47 6.89 11.54 0.32
C ASP A 47 5.66 11.47 1.25
N ILE A 48 4.62 12.27 0.96
CA ILE A 48 3.35 12.23 1.70
C ILE A 48 2.59 10.95 1.38
N VAL A 49 2.40 10.64 0.09
CA VAL A 49 1.57 9.50 -0.35
C VAL A 49 2.20 8.18 0.09
N ASP A 50 3.49 7.99 -0.19
CA ASP A 50 4.20 6.74 0.06
C ASP A 50 4.42 6.54 1.54
N GLY A 51 4.83 7.60 2.25
CA GLY A 51 4.97 7.56 3.70
C GLY A 51 3.66 7.25 4.42
N THR A 52 2.53 7.79 3.94
CA THR A 52 1.21 7.46 4.48
C THR A 52 0.82 6.01 4.21
N VAL A 53 0.99 5.57 2.96
CA VAL A 53 0.70 4.19 2.56
C VAL A 53 1.56 3.21 3.34
N GLU A 54 2.85 3.48 3.54
CA GLU A 54 3.76 2.65 4.32
C GLU A 54 3.36 2.58 5.78
N GLY A 55 3.00 3.71 6.39
CA GLY A 55 2.53 3.75 7.77
C GLY A 55 1.25 2.96 8.04
N CYS A 56 0.50 2.57 7.00
CA CYS A 56 -0.68 1.71 7.13
C CYS A 56 -0.37 0.20 7.09
N PHE A 57 0.89 -0.21 6.93
CA PHE A 57 1.26 -1.62 6.89
C PHE A 57 2.34 -1.91 7.93
N SER A 58 2.12 -2.96 8.70
CA SER A 58 3.08 -3.51 9.67
C SER A 58 3.36 -4.98 9.37
N GLU A 59 4.24 -5.61 10.13
CA GLU A 59 4.43 -7.07 10.09
C GLU A 59 3.13 -7.85 10.36
N GLN A 60 2.20 -7.26 11.10
CA GLN A 60 0.89 -7.84 11.41
C GLN A 60 -0.15 -7.62 10.31
N GLY A 61 0.22 -6.91 9.23
CA GLY A 61 -0.64 -6.62 8.09
C GLY A 61 -1.13 -5.18 8.01
N TYR A 62 -2.25 -4.98 7.32
CA TYR A 62 -2.83 -3.67 7.03
C TYR A 62 -3.59 -3.10 8.25
N ALA A 63 -3.16 -1.92 8.71
CA ALA A 63 -3.70 -1.17 9.84
C ALA A 63 -4.29 0.18 9.35
N PRO A 64 -5.55 0.21 8.87
CA PRO A 64 -6.19 1.42 8.32
C PRO A 64 -6.32 2.55 9.33
N GLU A 65 -6.38 2.25 10.62
CA GLU A 65 -6.53 3.22 11.72
C GLU A 65 -5.39 4.24 11.76
N TYR A 66 -4.19 3.89 11.28
CA TYR A 66 -3.05 4.80 11.24
C TYR A 66 -3.09 5.75 10.04
N ARG A 67 -3.91 5.50 9.02
CA ARG A 67 -3.94 6.29 7.78
C ARG A 67 -4.05 7.77 8.04
N ASN A 68 -5.06 8.18 8.81
CA ASN A 68 -5.34 9.61 9.03
C ASN A 68 -4.26 10.28 9.89
N LEU A 69 -3.71 9.54 10.86
CA LEU A 69 -2.68 10.05 11.77
C LEU A 69 -1.35 10.24 11.05
N VAL A 70 -0.93 9.25 10.25
CA VAL A 70 0.29 9.33 9.44
C VAL A 70 0.13 10.37 8.32
N PHE A 71 -1.06 10.47 7.71
CA PHE A 71 -1.34 11.53 6.75
C PHE A 71 -1.19 12.92 7.38
N ALA A 72 -1.77 13.13 8.56
CA ALA A 72 -1.66 14.41 9.25
C ALA A 72 -0.22 14.75 9.61
N TRP A 73 0.54 13.76 10.10
CA TRP A 73 1.98 13.90 10.32
C TRP A 73 2.71 14.37 9.07
N LYS A 74 2.50 13.68 7.94
CA LYS A 74 3.17 14.00 6.67
C LYS A 74 2.78 15.37 6.12
N VAL A 75 1.51 15.77 6.28
CA VAL A 75 1.06 17.12 5.92
C VAL A 75 1.76 18.18 6.77
N ILE A 76 1.86 17.97 8.09
CA ILE A 76 2.56 18.92 8.98
C ILE A 76 4.02 19.06 8.56
N ASP A 77 4.72 17.92 8.41
CA ASP A 77 6.15 17.86 8.10
C ASP A 77 6.51 18.51 6.76
N VAL A 78 5.70 18.26 5.72
CA VAL A 78 6.03 18.66 4.35
C VAL A 78 5.42 20.01 3.97
N MET A 79 4.17 20.25 4.40
CA MET A 79 3.39 21.39 3.93
C MET A 79 3.42 22.59 4.87
N THR A 80 3.76 22.43 6.15
CA THR A 80 3.59 23.50 7.15
C THR A 80 4.91 23.90 7.80
N ASP A 81 4.92 25.07 8.44
CA ASP A 81 5.99 25.50 9.34
C ASP A 81 5.73 25.13 10.81
N LEU A 82 4.70 24.32 11.10
CA LEU A 82 4.41 23.84 12.43
C LEU A 82 5.45 22.77 12.82
N PRO A 83 6.23 22.96 13.90
CA PRO A 83 7.18 21.95 14.34
C PRO A 83 6.45 20.66 14.71
N LEU A 84 7.00 19.53 14.27
CA LEU A 84 6.48 18.23 14.65
C LEU A 84 6.55 18.05 16.17
N PRO A 85 5.54 17.40 16.78
CA PRO A 85 5.59 17.07 18.18
C PRO A 85 6.54 15.88 18.32
N VAL A 86 7.76 16.15 18.78
CA VAL A 86 8.82 15.14 18.93
C VAL A 86 9.20 15.03 20.40
N THR A 87 9.26 13.81 20.90
CA THR A 87 9.76 13.47 22.24
C THR A 87 11.26 13.77 22.36
N LYS A 88 11.79 13.73 23.59
CA LYS A 88 13.23 13.94 23.84
C LYS A 88 14.13 12.95 23.08
N ASP A 89 13.62 11.75 22.80
CA ASP A 89 14.33 10.68 22.10
C ASP A 89 14.18 10.76 20.57
N LYS A 90 13.74 11.91 20.05
CA LYS A 90 13.52 12.16 18.61
C LYS A 90 12.43 11.29 17.96
N GLN A 91 11.52 10.73 18.76
CA GLN A 91 10.36 9.99 18.27
C GLN A 91 9.13 10.90 18.19
N ILE A 92 8.28 10.71 17.18
CA ILE A 92 7.01 11.43 17.07
C ILE A 92 6.12 11.13 18.28
N ASP A 93 5.63 12.18 18.95
CA ASP A 93 4.65 12.07 20.01
C ASP A 93 3.25 11.91 19.39
N PHE A 94 2.79 10.67 19.33
CA PHE A 94 1.50 10.33 18.76
C PHE A 94 0.30 10.89 19.54
N LEU A 95 0.44 11.19 20.84
CA LEU A 95 -0.66 11.74 21.63
C LEU A 95 -0.92 13.19 21.23
N ILE A 96 0.14 14.00 21.13
CA ILE A 96 0.03 15.39 20.69
C ILE A 96 -0.41 15.45 19.23
N LEU A 97 0.16 14.61 18.37
CA LEU A 97 -0.24 14.53 16.98
C LEU A 97 -1.73 14.15 16.82
N TYR A 98 -2.21 13.20 17.62
CA TYR A 98 -3.62 12.83 17.65
C TYR A 98 -4.50 14.00 18.10
N GLU A 99 -4.07 14.74 19.12
CA GLU A 99 -4.78 15.93 19.58
C GLU A 99 -4.89 16.98 18.47
N TRP A 100 -3.79 17.32 17.79
CA TRP A 100 -3.81 18.28 16.69
C TRP A 100 -4.63 17.81 15.50
N SER A 101 -4.47 16.55 15.10
CA SER A 101 -5.12 16.02 13.90
C SER A 101 -6.60 15.72 14.11
N VAL A 102 -6.99 15.14 15.25
CA VAL A 102 -8.34 14.65 15.49
C VAL A 102 -9.16 15.61 16.35
N ARG A 103 -8.60 16.11 17.46
CA ARG A 103 -9.37 16.97 18.38
C ARG A 103 -9.47 18.41 17.88
N MET A 104 -8.41 18.91 17.27
CA MET A 104 -8.34 20.27 16.75
C MET A 104 -8.69 20.36 15.26
N ASP A 105 -8.85 19.21 14.59
CA ASP A 105 -9.25 19.09 13.19
C ASP A 105 -8.34 19.88 12.23
N LEU A 106 -7.02 19.80 12.46
CA LEU A 106 -6.00 20.56 11.73
C LEU A 106 -6.13 20.45 10.21
N ILE A 107 -6.35 19.24 9.71
CA ILE A 107 -6.44 19.00 8.27
C ILE A 107 -7.66 19.72 7.68
N SER A 108 -8.82 19.62 8.31
CA SER A 108 -10.01 20.33 7.83
C SER A 108 -9.87 21.84 7.97
N GLY A 109 -9.19 22.32 9.01
CA GLY A 109 -8.86 23.74 9.18
C GLY A 109 -7.99 24.28 8.04
N ILE A 110 -6.96 23.52 7.63
CA ILE A 110 -6.12 23.86 6.47
C ILE A 110 -6.93 23.81 5.18
N MET A 111 -7.75 22.78 4.98
CA MET A 111 -8.61 22.65 3.80
C MET A 111 -9.65 23.76 3.69
N GLY A 112 -10.21 24.21 4.82
CA GLY A 112 -11.23 25.26 4.86
C GLY A 112 -10.70 26.67 4.65
N ALA A 113 -9.38 26.87 4.68
CA ALA A 113 -8.77 28.18 4.58
C ALA A 113 -8.63 28.69 3.14
N ASP A 114 -8.48 27.80 2.15
CA ASP A 114 -8.29 28.17 0.74
C ASP A 114 -8.66 27.01 -0.22
N GLU A 115 -9.20 27.34 -1.40
CA GLU A 115 -9.62 26.35 -2.41
C GLU A 115 -8.43 25.56 -3.01
N THR A 116 -7.25 26.17 -3.10
CA THR A 116 -6.03 25.51 -3.57
C THR A 116 -5.54 24.49 -2.55
N LEU A 117 -5.62 24.81 -1.25
CA LEU A 117 -5.29 23.87 -0.18
C LEU A 117 -6.29 22.71 -0.14
N TYR A 118 -7.59 23.02 -0.25
CA TYR A 118 -8.65 22.02 -0.34
C TYR A 118 -8.37 21.02 -1.46
N SER A 119 -8.17 21.51 -2.68
CA SER A 119 -7.94 20.66 -3.86
C SER A 119 -6.64 19.87 -3.76
N THR A 120 -5.55 20.48 -3.26
CA THR A 120 -4.26 19.81 -3.06
C THR A 120 -4.38 18.65 -2.08
N ILE A 121 -4.96 18.91 -0.89
CA ILE A 121 -5.14 17.88 0.15
C ILE A 121 -6.07 16.78 -0.33
N LYS A 122 -7.17 17.12 -1.04
CA LYS A 122 -8.09 16.10 -1.54
C LYS A 122 -7.44 15.21 -2.62
N ASN A 123 -6.59 15.78 -3.48
CA ASN A 123 -5.84 14.99 -4.45
C ASN A 123 -4.87 14.02 -3.77
N LEU A 124 -4.13 14.48 -2.75
CA LEU A 124 -3.26 13.60 -1.95
C LEU A 124 -4.04 12.44 -1.34
N GLN A 125 -5.19 12.71 -0.73
CA GLN A 125 -6.06 11.67 -0.17
C GLN A 125 -6.52 10.67 -1.23
N SER A 126 -6.86 11.12 -2.45
CA SER A 126 -7.23 10.24 -3.56
C SER A 126 -6.08 9.32 -3.96
N TYR A 127 -4.87 9.87 -4.10
CA TYR A 127 -3.68 9.09 -4.47
C TYR A 127 -3.33 8.06 -3.40
N ILE A 128 -3.49 8.42 -2.11
CA ILE A 128 -3.32 7.48 -1.00
C ILE A 128 -4.34 6.35 -1.10
N ASP A 129 -5.62 6.66 -1.32
CA ASP A 129 -6.68 5.63 -1.40
C ASP A 129 -6.45 4.67 -2.57
N GLU A 130 -6.10 5.21 -3.74
CA GLU A 130 -5.76 4.42 -4.92
C GLU A 130 -4.54 3.51 -4.69
N LYS A 131 -3.47 4.04 -4.08
CA LYS A 131 -2.25 3.28 -3.80
C LYS A 131 -2.43 2.25 -2.69
N LEU A 132 -3.23 2.56 -1.66
CA LEU A 132 -3.63 1.60 -0.62
C LEU A 132 -4.39 0.42 -1.24
N GLU A 133 -5.36 0.70 -2.10
CA GLU A 133 -6.14 -0.34 -2.77
C GLU A 133 -5.27 -1.21 -3.68
N TYR A 134 -4.38 -0.58 -4.46
CA TYR A 134 -3.40 -1.31 -5.25
C TYR A 134 -2.53 -2.25 -4.40
N ARG A 135 -2.03 -1.78 -3.25
CA ARG A 135 -1.19 -2.58 -2.35
C ARG A 135 -1.97 -3.73 -1.70
N LYS A 136 -3.24 -3.52 -1.32
CA LYS A 136 -4.12 -4.60 -0.85
C LYS A 136 -4.29 -5.70 -1.91
N GLN A 137 -4.54 -5.30 -3.16
CA GLN A 137 -4.70 -6.25 -4.26
C GLN A 137 -3.41 -7.04 -4.53
N LEU A 138 -2.24 -6.41 -4.43
CA LEU A 138 -0.96 -7.12 -4.54
C LEU A 138 -0.79 -8.18 -3.45
N SER A 139 -1.08 -7.83 -2.19
CA SER A 139 -1.02 -8.76 -1.06
C SER A 139 -1.99 -9.94 -1.20
N LEU A 140 -3.17 -9.72 -1.81
CA LEU A 140 -4.14 -10.78 -2.08
C LEU A 140 -3.75 -11.66 -3.26
N ARG A 141 -2.99 -11.14 -4.23
CA ARG A 141 -2.50 -11.91 -5.37
C ARG A 141 -1.34 -12.82 -4.96
N SER A 142 -0.44 -12.35 -4.09
CA SER A 142 0.66 -13.17 -3.59
C SER A 142 0.14 -14.37 -2.79
N SER A 143 -0.81 -14.15 -1.86
CA SER A 143 -1.38 -15.24 -1.06
C SER A 143 -2.10 -16.29 -1.89
N LYS A 144 -2.86 -15.88 -2.92
CA LYS A 144 -3.49 -16.83 -3.86
C LYS A 144 -2.47 -17.63 -4.66
N SER A 145 -1.35 -17.01 -5.04
CA SER A 145 -0.28 -17.70 -5.76
C SER A 145 0.41 -18.76 -4.89
N GLU A 146 0.61 -18.45 -3.61
CA GLU A 146 1.16 -19.38 -2.62
C GLU A 146 0.21 -20.56 -2.38
N GLU A 147 -1.09 -20.30 -2.17
CA GLU A 147 -2.12 -21.33 -1.99
C GLU A 147 -2.20 -22.27 -3.22
N LEU A 148 -2.18 -21.71 -4.44
CA LEU A 148 -2.14 -22.50 -5.66
C LEU A 148 -0.87 -23.35 -5.77
N SER A 149 0.28 -22.81 -5.35
CA SER A 149 1.55 -23.53 -5.35
C SER A 149 1.51 -24.71 -4.38
N GLU A 150 1.05 -24.51 -3.15
CA GLU A 150 0.88 -25.60 -2.16
C GLU A 150 -0.06 -26.69 -2.68
N ARG A 151 -1.16 -26.29 -3.31
CA ARG A 151 -2.14 -27.24 -3.87
C ARG A 151 -1.55 -28.05 -5.03
N ILE A 152 -0.72 -27.43 -5.87
CA ILE A 152 0.03 -28.12 -6.93
C ILE A 152 1.02 -29.12 -6.32
N PHE A 153 1.79 -28.72 -5.30
CA PHE A 153 2.71 -29.63 -4.61
C PHE A 153 2.00 -30.83 -3.99
N LEU A 154 0.83 -30.62 -3.39
CA LEU A 154 0.03 -31.68 -2.79
C LEU A 154 -0.54 -32.65 -3.83
N LEU A 155 -0.91 -32.16 -5.02
CA LEU A 155 -1.30 -33.00 -6.14
C LEU A 155 -0.12 -33.81 -6.70
N PHE A 156 1.07 -33.21 -6.83
CA PHE A 156 2.27 -33.93 -7.25
C PHE A 156 2.66 -35.02 -6.24
N GLY A 157 2.58 -34.76 -4.94
CA GLY A 157 2.81 -35.76 -3.90
C GLY A 157 1.88 -36.96 -4.03
N LYS A 158 0.57 -36.72 -4.18
CA LYS A 158 -0.43 -37.80 -4.38
C LYS A 158 -0.19 -38.59 -5.67
N ALA A 159 0.21 -37.92 -6.75
CA ALA A 159 0.53 -38.58 -8.00
C ALA A 159 1.76 -39.49 -7.85
N ALA A 160 2.80 -39.03 -7.16
CA ALA A 160 3.99 -39.82 -6.87
C ALA A 160 3.66 -41.07 -6.03
N GLU A 161 2.89 -40.91 -4.94
CA GLU A 161 2.43 -42.04 -4.12
C GLU A 161 1.62 -43.06 -4.94
N THR A 162 0.75 -42.58 -5.83
CA THR A 162 -0.05 -43.45 -6.69
C THR A 162 0.84 -44.22 -7.68
N ILE A 163 1.83 -43.56 -8.27
CA ILE A 163 2.80 -44.19 -9.17
C ILE A 163 3.62 -45.25 -8.42
N ASP A 164 4.06 -44.97 -7.20
CA ASP A 164 4.81 -45.91 -6.37
C ASP A 164 3.95 -47.13 -6.03
N GLN A 165 2.68 -46.94 -5.67
CA GLN A 165 1.74 -48.03 -5.41
C GLN A 165 1.49 -48.89 -6.64
N ILE A 166 1.32 -48.28 -7.82
CA ILE A 166 1.16 -49.02 -9.09
C ILE A 166 2.44 -49.80 -9.40
N THR A 167 3.60 -49.17 -9.22
CA THR A 167 4.91 -49.81 -9.49
C THR A 167 5.14 -50.99 -8.55
N ALA A 168 4.80 -50.87 -7.28
CA ALA A 168 4.87 -51.96 -6.31
C ALA A 168 3.95 -53.12 -6.72
N LYS A 169 2.69 -52.83 -7.05
CA LYS A 169 1.73 -53.85 -7.53
C LYS A 169 2.21 -54.56 -8.80
N ILE A 170 2.77 -53.83 -9.78
CA ILE A 170 3.33 -54.42 -11.00
C ILE A 170 4.46 -55.41 -10.69
N ARG A 171 5.29 -55.14 -9.67
CA ARG A 171 6.38 -56.03 -9.27
C ARG A 171 5.90 -57.33 -8.60
N GLU A 172 4.70 -57.32 -8.04
CA GLU A 172 4.11 -58.48 -7.36
C GLU A 172 3.30 -59.38 -8.31
N LEU A 173 2.95 -58.89 -9.51
CA LEU A 173 2.18 -59.63 -10.50
C LEU A 173 3.05 -60.62 -11.28
N ASP A 174 2.46 -61.76 -11.63
CA ASP A 174 3.11 -62.69 -12.56
C ASP A 174 3.06 -62.17 -14.02
N PRO A 175 3.93 -62.68 -14.90
CA PRO A 175 3.98 -62.20 -16.29
C PRO A 175 2.70 -62.41 -17.11
N GLN A 176 1.89 -63.43 -16.81
CA GLN A 176 0.64 -63.73 -17.53
C GLN A 176 -0.49 -62.80 -17.08
N GLU A 177 -0.57 -62.49 -15.80
CA GLU A 177 -1.54 -61.52 -15.24
C GLU A 177 -1.26 -60.10 -15.74
N LEU A 178 0.02 -59.72 -15.83
CA LEU A 178 0.43 -58.42 -16.38
C LEU A 178 0.01 -58.29 -17.85
N GLU A 179 0.19 -59.34 -18.65
CA GLU A 179 -0.15 -59.35 -20.08
C GLU A 179 -1.68 -59.27 -20.31
N ALA A 180 -2.47 -59.87 -19.43
CA ALA A 180 -3.94 -59.76 -19.44
C ALA A 180 -4.41 -58.33 -19.13
N LEU A 181 -3.81 -57.67 -18.13
CA LEU A 181 -4.14 -56.29 -17.74
C LEU A 181 -3.78 -55.27 -18.83
N ILE A 182 -2.61 -55.42 -19.48
CA ILE A 182 -2.19 -54.56 -20.59
C ILE A 182 -3.18 -54.67 -21.77
N ARG A 183 -3.61 -55.89 -22.10
CA ARG A 183 -4.62 -56.10 -23.15
C ARG A 183 -5.96 -55.46 -22.80
N GLN A 184 -6.39 -55.54 -21.55
CA GLN A 184 -7.66 -54.97 -21.11
C GLN A 184 -7.64 -53.43 -21.15
N ALA A 185 -6.55 -52.81 -20.69
CA ALA A 185 -6.37 -51.35 -20.76
C ALA A 185 -6.31 -50.82 -22.21
N ALA A 186 -5.66 -51.55 -23.11
CA ALA A 186 -5.58 -51.18 -24.53
C ALA A 186 -6.95 -51.23 -25.25
N ILE A 187 -7.90 -52.03 -24.76
CA ILE A 187 -9.27 -52.09 -25.28
C ILE A 187 -10.11 -50.91 -24.75
N SER A 188 -9.92 -50.51 -23.49
CA SER A 188 -10.68 -49.42 -22.86
C SER A 188 -10.25 -48.01 -23.28
N MET A 189 -9.11 -47.86 -23.96
CA MET A 189 -8.60 -46.58 -24.49
C MET A 189 -8.96 -46.30 -25.96
N LYS A 190 -9.69 -47.21 -26.62
CA LYS A 190 -10.32 -46.97 -27.93
C LYS A 190 -11.75 -46.51 -27.75
#